data_AF-A0A382NDZ7-F1
#
_entry.id   AF-A0A382NDZ7-F1
#
_cell.length_a   1.000
_cell.length_b   1.000
_cell.length_c   1.000
_cell.angle_alpha   90.00
_cell.angle_beta   90.00
_cell.angle_gamma   90.00
#
_symmetry.space_group_name_H-M   'P 1'
#
loop_
_entity.id
_entity.type
_entity.pdbx_description
1 polymer ?
#
loop_
_entity_poly.entity_id
_entity_poly.type
_entity_poly.pdbx_seq_one_letter_code
_entity_poly.pdbx_strand_id
1 'polypeptide(L)'
;ELSSLMEKEKSRFKGHEIAGKTLGVIGLGSIGSMVAEMAINLDMKVQGYDPALSVEAAWRLPSQVKRIENLNSLVANSDFITLHIPVLDSTRNLIDASMFASMREGTCLLNFARDEIVDTEALEDALDSGKLVKYVSDFPRPQFVGRKDVISMPHIGASTREAEENCAVMAANQLRDFLENGNIKNSVNFPSLSLDREVEANKYTRLTISNKNVPKMLGQILSVLADQNINVIDMLNKSRGEIAYNLIDLESPPSEEVVAAIIKIKNVIKVTVI
;
A
#
# COMPACT_ATOMS: atom_id res chain seq x y z
N GLU A 1 -30.69 41.85 4.69
CA GLU A 1 -30.57 41.17 5.99
C GLU A 1 -29.48 40.10 6.00
N LEU A 2 -29.50 39.11 5.10
CA LEU A 2 -28.47 38.05 5.05
C LEU A 2 -27.04 38.57 4.86
N SER A 3 -26.81 39.55 3.97
CA SER A 3 -25.48 40.14 3.74
C SER A 3 -24.89 40.80 4.99
N SER A 4 -25.69 41.58 5.73
CA SER A 4 -25.26 42.23 6.99
C SER A 4 -24.99 41.23 8.11
N LEU A 5 -25.74 40.12 8.16
CA LEU A 5 -25.48 39.00 9.06
C LEU A 5 -24.16 38.30 8.70
N MET A 6 -23.96 37.97 7.42
CA MET A 6 -22.72 37.35 6.94
C MET A 6 -21.49 38.21 7.24
N GLU A 7 -21.58 39.53 7.05
CA GLU A 7 -20.47 40.44 7.34
C GLU A 7 -20.04 40.40 8.82
N LYS A 8 -21.01 40.30 9.75
CA LYS A 8 -20.72 40.14 11.19
C LYS A 8 -20.06 38.80 11.51
N GLU A 9 -20.54 37.73 10.88
CA GLU A 9 -20.05 36.37 11.11
C GLU A 9 -18.64 36.12 10.53
N LYS A 10 -18.20 36.89 9.51
CA LYS A 10 -16.85 36.77 8.91
C LYS A 10 -15.71 36.75 9.94
N SER A 11 -15.83 37.57 10.99
CA SER A 11 -14.82 37.68 12.04
C SER A 11 -14.55 36.36 12.79
N ARG A 12 -15.51 35.42 12.77
CA ARG A 12 -15.38 34.08 13.37
C ARG A 12 -14.57 33.09 12.52
N PHE A 13 -14.39 33.37 11.23
CA PHE A 13 -13.79 32.44 10.26
C PHE A 13 -12.39 32.88 9.83
N LYS A 14 -11.49 33.09 10.80
CA LYS A 14 -10.09 33.44 10.51
C LYS A 14 -9.25 32.18 10.31
N GLY A 15 -8.91 31.89 9.06
CA GLY A 15 -8.04 30.77 8.68
C GLY A 15 -6.55 31.12 8.70
N HIS A 16 -5.73 30.18 8.20
CA HIS A 16 -4.30 30.35 8.01
C HIS A 16 -3.93 30.01 6.56
N GLU A 17 -3.00 30.78 5.99
CA GLU A 17 -2.37 30.42 4.73
C GLU A 17 -1.39 29.26 4.94
N ILE A 18 -1.39 28.32 4.00
CA ILE A 18 -0.47 27.16 4.00
C ILE A 18 0.85 27.48 3.26
N ALA A 19 0.84 28.42 2.32
CA ALA A 19 2.03 28.84 1.60
C ALA A 19 3.13 29.30 2.57
N GLY A 20 4.35 28.83 2.36
CA GLY A 20 5.52 29.10 3.21
C GLY A 20 5.57 28.32 4.53
N LYS A 21 4.49 27.60 4.91
CA LYS A 21 4.47 26.70 6.07
C LYS A 21 5.17 25.39 5.76
N THR A 22 5.56 24.66 6.81
CA THR A 22 6.22 23.37 6.69
C THR A 22 5.23 22.22 6.87
N LEU A 23 5.14 21.34 5.85
CA LEU A 23 4.47 20.04 5.93
C LEU A 23 5.49 18.94 6.26
N GLY A 24 5.22 18.18 7.32
CA GLY A 24 5.91 16.94 7.64
C GLY A 24 5.13 15.74 7.14
N VAL A 25 5.73 14.96 6.24
CA VAL A 25 5.13 13.74 5.69
C VAL A 25 5.78 12.53 6.35
N ILE A 26 5.02 11.78 7.14
CA ILE A 26 5.48 10.55 7.79
C ILE A 26 5.00 9.37 6.95
N GLY A 27 5.93 8.70 6.26
CA GLY A 27 5.67 7.70 5.23
C GLY A 27 5.75 8.31 3.84
N LEU A 28 6.73 7.88 3.05
CA LEU A 28 7.05 8.39 1.70
C LEU A 28 6.85 7.30 0.64
N GLY A 29 5.87 6.42 0.88
CA GLY A 29 5.36 5.48 -0.12
C GLY A 29 4.52 6.18 -1.19
N SER A 30 3.74 5.40 -1.96
CA SER A 30 2.96 5.92 -3.09
C SER A 30 2.09 7.14 -2.76
N ILE A 31 1.37 7.11 -1.63
CA ILE A 31 0.46 8.20 -1.24
C ILE A 31 1.24 9.40 -0.69
N GLY A 32 2.18 9.16 0.23
CA GLY A 32 2.95 10.23 0.86
C GLY A 32 3.74 11.07 -0.13
N SER A 33 4.32 10.44 -1.16
CA SER A 33 5.03 11.16 -2.23
C SER A 33 4.11 12.05 -3.07
N MET A 34 2.90 11.58 -3.38
CA MET A 34 1.90 12.40 -4.09
C MET A 34 1.43 13.59 -3.25
N VAL A 35 1.21 13.37 -1.94
CA VAL A 35 0.84 14.46 -1.02
C VAL A 35 1.97 15.47 -0.87
N ALA A 36 3.22 15.01 -0.79
CA ALA A 36 4.40 15.88 -0.77
C ALA A 36 4.48 16.76 -2.02
N GLU A 37 4.27 16.18 -3.20
CA GLU A 37 4.24 16.89 -4.48
C GLU A 37 3.13 17.95 -4.53
N MET A 38 1.91 17.59 -4.11
CA MET A 38 0.79 18.54 -4.04
C MET A 38 1.10 19.71 -3.11
N ALA A 39 1.70 19.44 -1.95
CA ALA A 39 2.05 20.48 -0.98
C ALA A 39 3.12 21.45 -1.50
N ILE A 40 4.12 20.93 -2.23
CA ILE A 40 5.11 21.76 -2.93
C ILE A 40 4.44 22.67 -3.95
N ASN A 41 3.51 22.14 -4.74
CA ASN A 41 2.75 22.92 -5.73
C ASN A 41 1.82 23.98 -5.10
N LEU A 42 1.57 23.88 -3.79
CA LEU A 42 0.85 24.86 -2.97
C LEU A 42 1.80 25.75 -2.15
N ASP A 43 3.06 25.86 -2.58
CA ASP A 43 4.11 26.69 -1.98
C ASP A 43 4.49 26.33 -0.53
N MET A 44 4.21 25.11 -0.08
CA MET A 44 4.67 24.63 1.22
C MET A 44 6.13 24.17 1.17
N LYS A 45 6.83 24.29 2.30
CA LYS A 45 8.10 23.59 2.53
C LYS A 45 7.79 22.16 2.93
N VAL A 46 8.37 21.16 2.29
CA VAL A 46 8.06 19.76 2.60
C VAL A 46 9.28 19.04 3.16
N GLN A 47 9.07 18.36 4.28
CA GLN A 47 10.03 17.44 4.86
C GLN A 47 9.40 16.07 5.04
N GLY A 48 10.19 15.02 4.83
CA GLY A 48 9.70 13.65 4.78
C GLY A 48 10.52 12.71 5.65
N TYR A 49 9.84 11.80 6.35
CA TYR A 49 10.45 10.72 7.11
C TYR A 49 9.88 9.38 6.64
N ASP A 50 10.76 8.46 6.25
CA ASP A 50 10.38 7.07 5.98
C ASP A 50 11.56 6.14 6.28
N PRO A 51 11.44 5.24 7.28
CA PRO A 51 12.50 4.31 7.65
C PRO A 51 12.64 3.15 6.64
N ALA A 52 11.63 2.89 5.81
CA ALA A 52 11.55 1.77 4.88
C ALA A 52 11.50 2.22 3.42
N LEU A 53 12.01 3.41 3.12
CA LEU A 53 11.99 3.97 1.76
C LEU A 53 12.72 3.06 0.77
N SER A 54 11.99 2.47 -0.17
CA SER A 54 12.58 1.69 -1.26
C SER A 54 13.30 2.59 -2.26
N VAL A 55 14.21 2.01 -3.04
CA VAL A 55 14.92 2.74 -4.10
C VAL A 55 13.91 3.33 -5.09
N GLU A 56 12.92 2.55 -5.52
CA GLU A 56 11.89 3.00 -6.46
C GLU A 56 11.04 4.14 -5.88
N ALA A 57 10.71 4.09 -4.58
CA ALA A 57 9.99 5.17 -3.93
C ALA A 57 10.84 6.44 -3.84
N ALA A 58 12.16 6.32 -3.60
CA ALA A 58 13.08 7.44 -3.61
C ALA A 58 13.15 8.14 -4.98
N TRP A 59 13.09 7.39 -6.09
CA TRP A 59 13.06 7.95 -7.45
C TRP A 59 11.78 8.75 -7.77
N ARG A 60 10.68 8.51 -7.05
CA ARG A 60 9.41 9.23 -7.24
C ARG A 60 9.31 10.49 -6.38
N LEU A 61 10.20 10.67 -5.42
CA LEU A 61 10.11 11.81 -4.51
C LEU A 61 10.56 13.10 -5.21
N PRO A 62 9.79 14.19 -5.11
CA PRO A 62 10.24 15.48 -5.59
C PRO A 62 11.56 15.87 -4.91
N SER A 63 12.51 16.40 -5.68
CA SER A 63 13.83 16.79 -5.18
C SER A 63 13.80 17.88 -4.11
N GLN A 64 12.70 18.62 -4.01
CA GLN A 64 12.44 19.64 -3.00
C GLN A 64 12.03 19.07 -1.64
N VAL A 65 11.69 17.78 -1.55
CA VAL A 65 11.38 17.14 -0.27
C VAL A 65 12.67 16.95 0.53
N LYS A 66 12.76 17.62 1.68
CA LYS A 66 13.88 17.42 2.60
C LYS A 66 13.69 16.12 3.38
N ARG A 67 14.51 15.11 3.10
CA ARG A 67 14.52 13.87 3.89
C ARG A 67 15.06 14.14 5.30
N ILE A 68 14.33 13.65 6.30
CA ILE A 68 14.69 13.72 7.72
C ILE A 68 14.86 12.29 8.24
N GLU A 69 15.93 12.04 8.98
CA GLU A 69 16.24 10.71 9.53
C GLU A 69 15.68 10.50 10.95
N ASN A 70 15.30 11.58 11.62
CA ASN A 70 14.82 11.57 12.99
C ASN A 70 13.40 12.11 13.06
N LEU A 71 12.47 11.28 13.50
CA LEU A 71 11.05 11.63 13.57
C LEU A 71 10.78 12.83 14.49
N ASN A 72 11.46 12.92 15.65
CA ASN A 72 11.34 14.07 16.56
C ASN A 72 11.72 15.39 15.88
N SER A 73 12.80 15.38 15.08
CA SER A 73 13.22 16.55 14.32
C SER A 73 12.18 16.97 13.28
N LEU A 74 11.53 16.00 12.62
CA LEU A 74 10.45 16.30 11.68
C LEU A 74 9.27 16.96 12.40
N VAL A 75 8.73 16.33 13.44
CA VAL A 75 7.53 16.86 14.12
C VAL A 75 7.78 18.22 14.78
N ALA A 76 8.98 18.45 15.30
CA ALA A 76 9.38 19.74 15.91
C ALA A 76 9.53 20.88 14.90
N ASN A 77 9.70 20.58 13.61
CA ASN A 77 9.90 21.58 12.55
C ASN A 77 8.70 21.71 11.61
N SER A 78 7.58 21.05 11.90
CA SER A 78 6.37 21.01 11.07
C SER A 78 5.24 21.87 11.63
N ASP A 79 4.61 22.67 10.76
CA ASP A 79 3.35 23.34 11.07
C ASP A 79 2.16 22.38 10.83
N PHE A 80 2.27 21.55 9.78
CA PHE A 80 1.32 20.50 9.44
C PHE A 80 2.04 19.15 9.43
N ILE A 81 1.38 18.09 9.89
CA ILE A 81 1.91 16.73 9.86
C ILE A 81 0.87 15.81 9.24
N THR A 82 1.25 14.99 8.26
CA THR A 82 0.38 14.00 7.63
C THR A 82 0.98 12.60 7.72
N LEU A 83 0.12 11.62 8.05
CA LEU A 83 0.51 10.22 8.28
C LEU A 83 0.14 9.36 7.07
N HIS A 84 1.10 8.60 6.54
CA HIS A 84 0.99 7.70 5.39
C HIS A 84 1.78 6.39 5.59
N ILE A 85 1.81 5.87 6.82
CA ILE A 85 2.47 4.61 7.17
C ILE A 85 1.44 3.50 7.44
N PRO A 86 1.79 2.22 7.23
CA PRO A 86 0.96 1.11 7.67
C PRO A 86 0.90 1.01 9.20
N VAL A 87 -0.12 0.32 9.72
CA VAL A 87 -0.13 -0.12 11.12
C VAL A 87 0.63 -1.44 11.23
N LEU A 88 1.66 -1.43 12.07
CA LEU A 88 2.51 -2.55 12.47
C LEU A 88 2.71 -2.44 13.98
N ASP A 89 3.25 -3.47 14.62
CA ASP A 89 3.57 -3.40 16.06
C ASP A 89 4.53 -2.25 16.39
N SER A 90 5.43 -1.89 15.46
CA SER A 90 6.37 -0.78 15.60
C SER A 90 5.78 0.60 15.32
N THR A 91 4.60 0.70 14.67
CA THR A 91 3.97 1.98 14.30
C THR A 91 2.64 2.22 15.03
N ARG A 92 2.17 1.24 15.80
CA ARG A 92 1.03 1.39 16.69
C ARG A 92 1.36 2.40 17.79
N ASN A 93 0.46 3.36 18.00
CA ASN A 93 0.65 4.49 18.93
C ASN A 93 1.98 5.23 18.71
N LEU A 94 2.47 5.28 17.47
CA LEU A 94 3.69 6.03 17.14
C LEU A 94 3.55 7.51 17.51
N ILE A 95 2.36 8.09 17.30
CA ILE A 95 2.06 9.45 17.73
C ILE A 95 1.49 9.36 19.15
N ASP A 96 2.39 9.27 20.11
CA ASP A 96 2.11 9.22 21.55
C ASP A 96 2.33 10.58 22.23
N ALA A 97 2.18 10.62 23.56
CA ALA A 97 2.40 11.83 24.37
C ALA A 97 3.81 12.43 24.17
N SER A 98 4.83 11.62 23.94
CA SER A 98 6.21 12.10 23.72
C SER A 98 6.34 12.78 22.36
N MET A 99 5.71 12.23 21.33
CA MET A 99 5.66 12.85 20.00
C MET A 99 4.86 14.15 20.04
N PHE A 100 3.70 14.15 20.69
CA PHE A 100 2.92 15.39 20.85
C PHE A 100 3.71 16.46 21.59
N ALA A 101 4.43 16.12 22.67
CA ALA A 101 5.28 17.08 23.39
C ALA A 101 6.36 17.70 22.48
N SER A 102 6.90 16.93 21.54
CA SER A 102 7.93 17.36 20.57
C SER A 102 7.39 18.20 19.41
N MET A 103 6.06 18.19 19.17
CA MET A 103 5.44 19.01 18.12
C MET A 103 5.54 20.50 18.44
N ARG A 104 5.36 21.34 17.41
CA ARG A 104 5.18 22.78 17.63
C ARG A 104 3.82 23.03 18.27
N GLU A 105 3.72 24.11 19.03
CA GLU A 105 2.41 24.57 19.50
C GLU A 105 1.59 25.08 18.32
N GLY A 106 0.31 24.71 18.27
CA GLY A 106 -0.58 25.04 17.16
C GLY A 106 -0.38 24.16 15.92
N THR A 107 0.24 22.99 16.04
CA THR A 107 0.39 22.05 14.92
C THR A 107 -0.98 21.51 14.47
N CYS A 108 -1.13 21.27 13.17
CA CYS A 108 -2.26 20.55 12.58
C CYS A 108 -1.83 19.12 12.22
N LEU A 109 -2.50 18.11 12.78
CA LEU A 109 -2.22 16.70 12.51
C LEU A 109 -3.30 16.10 11.60
N LEU A 110 -2.87 15.42 10.54
CA LEU A 110 -3.73 14.75 9.57
C LEU A 110 -3.44 13.24 9.56
N ASN A 111 -4.47 12.43 9.80
CA ASN A 111 -4.38 10.97 9.75
C ASN A 111 -5.38 10.37 8.77
N PHE A 112 -4.90 10.04 7.58
CA PHE A 112 -5.65 9.30 6.56
C PHE A 112 -5.07 7.90 6.32
N ALA A 113 -4.20 7.43 7.23
CA ALA A 113 -3.51 6.16 7.10
C ALA A 113 -4.22 5.05 7.87
N ARG A 114 -4.07 5.01 9.20
CA ARG A 114 -4.66 4.00 10.09
C ARG A 114 -4.95 4.62 11.45
N ASP A 115 -6.05 4.22 12.08
CA ASP A 115 -6.52 4.83 13.33
C ASP A 115 -5.51 4.60 14.47
N GLU A 116 -4.96 3.38 14.52
CA GLU A 116 -4.14 2.89 15.62
C GLU A 116 -2.71 3.45 15.64
N ILE A 117 -2.36 4.33 14.71
CA ILE A 117 -1.06 5.04 14.71
C ILE A 117 -1.05 6.15 15.76
N VAL A 118 -2.21 6.71 16.09
CA VAL A 118 -2.34 7.86 16.99
C VAL A 118 -2.92 7.42 18.33
N ASP A 119 -2.14 7.60 19.39
CA ASP A 119 -2.59 7.33 20.74
C ASP A 119 -3.77 8.22 21.11
N THR A 120 -4.77 7.62 21.74
CA THR A 120 -6.08 8.23 21.90
C THR A 120 -6.13 9.20 23.07
N GLU A 121 -5.56 8.83 24.20
CA GLU A 121 -5.54 9.65 25.42
C GLU A 121 -4.60 10.84 25.20
N ALA A 122 -3.41 10.57 24.63
CA ALA A 122 -2.45 11.63 24.35
C ALA A 122 -2.94 12.65 23.31
N LEU A 123 -3.76 12.22 22.34
CA LEU A 123 -4.39 13.13 21.38
C LEU A 123 -5.40 14.06 22.06
N GLU A 124 -6.19 13.53 23.00
CA GLU A 124 -7.14 14.34 23.77
C GLU A 124 -6.42 15.41 24.60
N ASP A 125 -5.37 15.02 25.32
CA ASP A 125 -4.52 15.94 26.09
C ASP A 125 -3.85 17.00 25.20
N ALA A 126 -3.38 16.62 24.01
CA ALA A 126 -2.75 17.53 23.06
C ALA A 126 -3.73 18.55 22.48
N LEU A 127 -5.00 18.17 22.28
CA LEU A 127 -6.06 19.08 21.85
C LEU A 127 -6.48 20.01 22.99
N ASP A 128 -6.67 19.49 24.20
CA ASP A 128 -7.10 20.25 25.38
C ASP A 128 -6.06 21.28 25.82
N SER A 129 -4.77 20.95 25.71
CA SER A 129 -3.67 21.87 26.00
C SER A 129 -3.43 22.92 24.90
N GLY A 130 -4.08 22.80 23.74
CA GLY A 130 -3.85 23.66 22.58
C GLY A 130 -2.54 23.38 21.83
N LYS A 131 -1.81 22.32 22.21
CA LYS A 131 -0.61 21.85 21.50
C LYS A 131 -0.96 21.54 20.04
N LEU A 132 -2.09 20.88 19.80
CA LEU A 132 -2.71 20.77 18.49
C LEU A 132 -3.82 21.81 18.33
N VAL A 133 -3.79 22.55 17.22
CA VAL A 133 -4.90 23.43 16.85
C VAL A 133 -6.00 22.67 16.10
N LYS A 134 -5.63 21.57 15.44
CA LYS A 134 -6.55 20.78 14.62
C LYS A 134 -6.08 19.34 14.49
N TYR A 135 -7.03 18.42 14.58
CA TYR A 135 -6.86 17.05 14.15
C TYR A 135 -7.85 16.74 13.02
N VAL A 136 -7.36 16.24 11.89
CA VAL A 136 -8.18 15.81 10.75
C VAL A 136 -7.94 14.33 10.52
N SER A 137 -8.99 13.54 10.47
CA SER A 137 -8.87 12.09 10.44
C SER A 137 -9.98 11.43 9.63
N ASP A 138 -9.66 10.30 9.00
CA ASP A 138 -10.65 9.41 8.37
C ASP A 138 -11.21 8.37 9.35
N PHE A 139 -10.94 8.54 10.65
CA PHE A 139 -11.31 7.61 11.71
C PHE A 139 -12.12 8.36 12.76
N PRO A 140 -13.46 8.23 12.77
CA PRO A 140 -14.31 8.89 13.76
C PRO A 140 -14.19 8.17 15.11
N ARG A 141 -14.05 8.95 16.20
CA ARG A 141 -14.02 8.45 17.58
C ARG A 141 -15.12 9.10 18.43
N PRO A 142 -15.85 8.36 19.28
CA PRO A 142 -16.96 8.90 20.07
C PRO A 142 -16.60 10.11 20.94
N GLN A 143 -15.43 10.12 21.61
CA GLN A 143 -15.07 11.23 22.49
C GLN A 143 -14.75 12.55 21.74
N PHE A 144 -14.56 12.50 20.42
CA PHE A 144 -14.31 13.70 19.61
C PHE A 144 -15.57 14.23 18.93
N VAL A 145 -16.73 13.60 19.15
CA VAL A 145 -18.01 14.08 18.60
C VAL A 145 -18.35 15.44 19.21
N GLY A 146 -18.58 16.43 18.35
CA GLY A 146 -18.93 17.80 18.76
C GLY A 146 -17.73 18.70 19.06
N ARG A 147 -16.51 18.16 19.06
CA ARG A 147 -15.28 18.96 19.15
C ARG A 147 -15.11 19.80 17.88
N LYS A 148 -14.74 21.09 18.04
CA LYS A 148 -14.58 22.04 16.92
C LYS A 148 -13.18 21.99 16.30
N ASP A 149 -12.21 21.53 17.08
CA ASP A 149 -10.80 21.30 16.75
C ASP A 149 -10.58 19.94 16.06
N VAL A 150 -11.60 19.08 15.94
CA VAL A 150 -11.53 17.80 15.24
C VAL A 150 -12.39 17.80 13.98
N ILE A 151 -11.88 17.28 12.88
CA ILE A 151 -12.66 16.91 11.69
C ILE A 151 -12.48 15.41 11.48
N SER A 152 -13.58 14.68 11.60
CA SER A 152 -13.60 13.24 11.34
C SER A 152 -14.45 12.91 10.12
N MET A 153 -13.93 12.05 9.28
CA MET A 153 -14.61 11.49 8.10
C MET A 153 -14.81 9.98 8.31
N PRO A 154 -15.86 9.37 7.75
CA PRO A 154 -16.21 7.97 8.03
C PRO A 154 -15.47 6.97 7.12
N HIS A 155 -14.13 6.99 7.14
CA HIS A 155 -13.28 6.07 6.35
C HIS A 155 -13.54 6.13 4.83
N ILE A 156 -13.48 7.33 4.27
CA ILE A 156 -13.85 7.62 2.88
C ILE A 156 -12.66 7.98 1.98
N GLY A 157 -11.42 7.80 2.43
CA GLY A 157 -10.22 8.17 1.67
C GLY A 157 -10.11 7.51 0.28
N ALA A 158 -10.72 6.34 0.08
CA ALA A 158 -10.82 5.65 -1.22
C ALA A 158 -12.23 5.68 -1.83
N SER A 159 -13.18 6.38 -1.22
CA SER A 159 -14.59 6.44 -1.67
C SER A 159 -14.78 7.46 -2.79
N THR A 160 -14.13 7.22 -3.93
CA THR A 160 -14.34 7.97 -5.17
C THR A 160 -14.74 7.03 -6.29
N ARG A 161 -15.53 7.52 -7.26
CA ARG A 161 -15.98 6.71 -8.40
C ARG A 161 -14.78 6.18 -9.20
N GLU A 162 -13.76 7.02 -9.37
CA GLU A 162 -12.54 6.69 -10.09
C GLU A 162 -11.74 5.62 -9.34
N ALA A 163 -11.65 5.68 -8.01
CA ALA A 163 -10.95 4.66 -7.23
C ALA A 163 -11.67 3.30 -7.32
N GLU A 164 -12.99 3.29 -7.20
CA GLU A 164 -13.80 2.07 -7.35
C GLU A 164 -13.62 1.44 -8.74
N GLU A 165 -13.69 2.25 -9.80
CA GLU A 165 -13.48 1.78 -11.17
C GLU A 165 -12.06 1.23 -11.38
N ASN A 166 -11.05 1.96 -10.93
CA ASN A 166 -9.66 1.52 -11.01
C ASN A 166 -9.42 0.20 -10.27
N CYS A 167 -10.02 0.02 -9.09
CA CYS A 167 -9.96 -1.23 -8.32
C CYS A 167 -10.64 -2.38 -9.08
N ALA A 168 -11.81 -2.15 -9.67
CA ALA A 168 -12.53 -3.17 -10.44
C ALA A 168 -11.73 -3.59 -11.69
N VAL A 169 -11.21 -2.63 -12.45
CA VAL A 169 -10.36 -2.88 -13.63
C VAL A 169 -9.10 -3.65 -13.23
N MET A 170 -8.46 -3.27 -12.12
CA MET A 170 -7.27 -3.95 -11.62
C MET A 170 -7.56 -5.41 -11.26
N ALA A 171 -8.64 -5.67 -10.52
CA ALA A 171 -9.03 -7.03 -10.13
C ALA A 171 -9.38 -7.89 -11.34
N ALA A 172 -10.15 -7.35 -12.30
CA ALA A 172 -10.53 -8.05 -13.52
C ALA A 172 -9.30 -8.40 -14.38
N ASN A 173 -8.38 -7.44 -14.57
CA ASN A 173 -7.15 -7.67 -15.32
C ASN A 173 -6.23 -8.71 -14.66
N GLN A 174 -6.08 -8.67 -13.33
CA GLN A 174 -5.29 -9.66 -12.60
C GLN A 174 -5.91 -11.06 -12.65
N LEU A 175 -7.24 -11.16 -12.54
CA LEU A 175 -7.93 -12.44 -12.69
C LEU A 175 -7.78 -12.99 -14.11
N ARG A 176 -7.93 -12.15 -15.13
CA ARG A 176 -7.71 -12.54 -16.53
C ARG A 176 -6.27 -13.04 -16.74
N ASP A 177 -5.27 -12.29 -16.30
CA ASP A 177 -3.85 -12.66 -16.45
C ASP A 177 -3.52 -13.98 -15.70
N PHE A 178 -4.14 -14.21 -14.54
CA PHE A 178 -4.01 -15.49 -13.85
C PHE A 178 -4.64 -16.66 -14.62
N LEU A 179 -5.85 -16.48 -15.16
CA LEU A 179 -6.56 -17.53 -15.89
C LEU A 179 -5.93 -17.83 -17.26
N GLU A 180 -5.40 -16.81 -17.95
CA GLU A 180 -4.86 -16.91 -19.31
C GLU A 180 -3.35 -17.16 -19.35
N ASN A 181 -2.60 -16.77 -18.32
CA ASN A 181 -1.14 -16.89 -18.31
C ASN A 181 -0.58 -17.54 -17.04
N GLY A 182 -1.41 -17.77 -16.03
CA GLY A 182 -0.97 -18.27 -14.73
C GLY A 182 -0.27 -17.22 -13.86
N ASN A 183 -0.10 -15.99 -14.34
CA ASN A 183 0.63 -14.93 -13.65
C ASN A 183 -0.10 -14.48 -12.38
N ILE A 184 0.65 -14.20 -11.32
CA ILE A 184 0.11 -13.81 -10.02
C ILE A 184 0.77 -12.51 -9.59
N LYS A 185 -0.03 -11.45 -9.55
CA LYS A 185 0.35 -10.11 -9.08
C LYS A 185 -0.51 -9.73 -7.88
N ASN A 186 0.07 -8.99 -6.94
CA ASN A 186 -0.61 -8.47 -5.74
C ASN A 186 -1.37 -9.51 -4.91
N SER A 187 -0.93 -10.77 -4.92
CA SER A 187 -1.56 -11.82 -4.11
C SER A 187 -1.29 -11.62 -2.62
N VAL A 188 -2.37 -11.60 -1.84
CA VAL A 188 -2.29 -11.47 -0.38
C VAL A 188 -1.98 -12.78 0.33
N ASN A 189 -2.14 -13.94 -0.34
CA ASN A 189 -2.05 -15.26 0.28
C ASN A 189 -1.32 -16.33 -0.56
N PHE A 190 -0.74 -15.97 -1.70
CA PHE A 190 -0.09 -16.90 -2.62
C PHE A 190 1.28 -16.36 -3.10
N PRO A 191 2.18 -17.20 -3.66
CA PRO A 191 3.41 -16.70 -4.29
C PRO A 191 3.13 -15.74 -5.45
N SER A 192 3.88 -14.64 -5.52
CA SER A 192 3.82 -13.67 -6.63
C SER A 192 4.90 -13.99 -7.65
N LEU A 193 4.52 -14.09 -8.92
CA LEU A 193 5.40 -14.43 -10.03
C LEU A 193 4.74 -14.05 -11.36
N SER A 194 5.56 -13.70 -12.34
CA SER A 194 5.13 -13.37 -13.70
C SER A 194 6.16 -13.95 -14.64
N LEU A 195 5.70 -14.73 -15.62
CA LEU A 195 6.53 -15.26 -16.70
C LEU A 195 5.88 -14.83 -18.01
N ASP A 196 6.58 -14.04 -18.81
CA ASP A 196 6.08 -13.62 -20.11
C ASP A 196 5.93 -14.84 -21.02
N ARG A 197 4.97 -14.80 -21.95
CA ARG A 197 4.82 -15.86 -22.97
C ARG A 197 5.55 -15.44 -24.23
N GLU A 198 6.11 -16.41 -24.95
CA GLU A 198 6.57 -16.16 -26.31
C GLU A 198 5.41 -15.74 -27.21
N VAL A 199 5.69 -14.81 -28.13
CA VAL A 199 4.67 -14.18 -29.01
C VAL A 199 3.92 -15.21 -29.87
N GLU A 200 4.59 -16.30 -30.23
CA GLU A 200 4.04 -17.39 -31.06
C GLU A 200 3.73 -18.66 -30.26
N ALA A 201 3.65 -18.56 -28.93
CA ALA A 201 3.33 -19.71 -28.10
C ALA A 201 1.94 -20.29 -28.45
N ASN A 202 1.91 -21.60 -28.74
CA ASN A 202 0.66 -22.30 -28.98
C ASN A 202 -0.24 -22.30 -27.73
N LYS A 203 -1.55 -22.52 -27.91
CA LYS A 203 -2.46 -22.74 -26.79
C LYS A 203 -2.11 -24.03 -26.06
N TYR A 204 -2.39 -24.09 -24.76
CA TYR A 204 -2.20 -25.28 -23.93
C TYR A 204 -0.73 -25.73 -23.77
N THR A 205 0.22 -24.82 -23.96
CA THR A 205 1.65 -25.10 -23.79
C THR A 205 2.20 -24.62 -22.46
N ARG A 206 1.41 -24.02 -21.57
CA ARG A 206 1.86 -23.67 -20.22
C ARG A 206 1.22 -24.57 -19.18
N LEU A 207 2.05 -25.16 -18.33
CA LEU A 207 1.60 -25.79 -17.10
C LEU A 207 1.71 -24.81 -15.94
N THR A 208 0.64 -24.72 -15.17
CA THR A 208 0.66 -24.10 -13.85
C THR A 208 0.47 -25.16 -12.79
N ILE A 209 1.38 -25.21 -11.82
CA ILE A 209 1.40 -26.27 -10.81
C ILE A 209 1.53 -25.63 -9.43
N SER A 210 0.57 -25.87 -8.56
CA SER A 210 0.70 -25.58 -7.14
C SER A 210 1.04 -26.86 -6.38
N ASN A 211 1.99 -26.77 -5.44
CA ASN A 211 2.43 -27.89 -4.62
C ASN A 211 2.88 -27.42 -3.24
N LYS A 212 3.02 -28.34 -2.29
CA LYS A 212 3.68 -28.02 -1.02
C LYS A 212 5.15 -27.69 -1.26
N ASN A 213 5.68 -26.70 -0.54
CA ASN A 213 7.06 -26.25 -0.63
C ASN A 213 8.02 -27.23 0.07
N VAL A 214 8.24 -28.39 -0.55
CA VAL A 214 9.13 -29.46 -0.04
C VAL A 214 10.18 -29.84 -1.08
N PRO A 215 11.34 -30.40 -0.67
CA PRO A 215 12.41 -30.77 -1.59
C PRO A 215 11.94 -31.74 -2.70
N LYS A 216 12.63 -31.70 -3.84
CA LYS A 216 12.47 -32.60 -5.00
C LYS A 216 11.15 -32.47 -5.78
N MET A 217 10.27 -31.52 -5.46
CA MET A 217 9.01 -31.35 -6.20
C MET A 217 9.24 -30.99 -7.67
N LEU A 218 10.06 -29.97 -7.95
CA LEU A 218 10.43 -29.59 -9.32
C LEU A 218 11.09 -30.74 -10.08
N GLY A 219 12.03 -31.44 -9.45
CA GLY A 219 12.71 -32.57 -10.07
C GLY A 219 11.76 -33.69 -10.48
N GLN A 220 10.77 -34.03 -9.64
CA GLN A 220 9.75 -35.03 -9.96
C GLN A 220 8.87 -34.59 -11.14
N ILE A 221 8.44 -33.32 -11.16
CA ILE A 221 7.62 -32.77 -12.24
C ILE A 221 8.39 -32.81 -13.57
N LEU A 222 9.63 -32.31 -13.58
CA LEU A 222 10.47 -32.28 -14.78
C LEU A 222 10.83 -33.68 -15.26
N SER A 223 10.98 -34.66 -14.35
CA SER A 223 11.22 -36.05 -14.75
C SER A 223 10.04 -36.64 -15.52
N VAL A 224 8.80 -36.36 -15.11
CA VAL A 224 7.60 -36.82 -15.84
C VAL A 224 7.54 -36.22 -17.26
N LEU A 225 7.90 -34.94 -17.40
CA LEU A 225 7.97 -34.29 -18.71
C LEU A 225 9.08 -34.89 -19.59
N ALA A 226 10.25 -35.13 -19.00
CA ALA A 226 11.40 -35.73 -19.69
C ALA A 226 11.14 -37.17 -20.14
N ASP A 227 10.49 -38.00 -19.30
CA ASP A 227 10.13 -39.39 -19.63
C ASP A 227 9.16 -39.47 -20.83
N GLN A 228 8.43 -38.40 -21.10
CA GLN A 228 7.51 -38.27 -22.23
C GLN A 228 8.10 -37.43 -23.38
N ASN A 229 9.39 -37.13 -23.31
CA ASN A 229 10.15 -36.36 -24.30
C ASN A 229 9.53 -34.98 -24.61
N ILE A 230 8.95 -34.32 -23.60
CA ILE A 230 8.41 -32.96 -23.71
C ILE A 230 9.49 -31.96 -23.31
N ASN A 231 9.83 -31.08 -24.23
CA ASN A 231 10.80 -30.01 -24.01
C ASN A 231 10.19 -28.84 -23.23
N VAL A 232 10.95 -28.30 -22.26
CA VAL A 232 10.58 -27.13 -21.45
C VAL A 232 11.32 -25.91 -22.01
N ILE A 233 10.58 -24.89 -22.43
CA ILE A 233 11.14 -23.66 -23.03
C ILE A 233 11.66 -22.74 -21.92
N ASP A 234 10.78 -22.42 -20.97
CA ASP A 234 11.08 -21.53 -19.86
C ASP A 234 10.29 -21.99 -18.63
N MET A 235 10.77 -21.65 -17.44
CA MET A 235 10.07 -21.95 -16.21
C MET A 235 10.40 -20.98 -15.08
N LEU A 236 9.40 -20.76 -14.23
CA LEU A 236 9.54 -19.94 -13.03
C LEU A 236 8.88 -20.64 -11.84
N ASN A 237 9.65 -20.79 -10.76
CA ASN A 237 9.17 -21.27 -9.47
C ASN A 237 9.29 -20.16 -8.43
N LYS A 238 8.21 -19.95 -7.66
CA LYS A 238 8.22 -19.13 -6.45
C LYS A 238 7.47 -19.83 -5.34
N SER A 239 7.90 -19.57 -4.11
CA SER A 239 7.26 -20.11 -2.90
C SER A 239 6.93 -19.01 -1.90
N ARG A 240 5.94 -19.29 -1.06
CA ARG A 240 5.49 -18.46 0.06
C ARG A 240 4.99 -19.38 1.16
N GLY A 241 5.77 -19.45 2.24
CA GLY A 241 5.53 -20.41 3.32
C GLY A 241 5.50 -21.84 2.79
N GLU A 242 4.39 -22.53 3.05
CA GLU A 242 4.19 -23.95 2.73
C GLU A 242 3.80 -24.22 1.28
N ILE A 243 3.58 -23.20 0.45
CA ILE A 243 3.11 -23.35 -0.93
C ILE A 243 4.18 -22.88 -1.90
N ALA A 244 4.41 -23.69 -2.93
CA ALA A 244 5.13 -23.32 -4.13
C ALA A 244 4.19 -23.31 -5.34
N TYR A 245 4.45 -22.42 -6.28
CA TYR A 245 3.74 -22.31 -7.53
C TYR A 245 4.72 -22.17 -8.70
N ASN A 246 4.43 -22.90 -9.77
CA ASN A 246 5.31 -23.09 -10.91
C ASN A 246 4.57 -22.66 -12.18
N LEU A 247 5.23 -21.89 -13.02
CA LEU A 247 4.89 -21.69 -14.42
C LEU A 247 5.93 -22.44 -15.25
N ILE A 248 5.50 -23.31 -16.14
CA ILE A 248 6.39 -24.11 -17.01
C ILE A 248 5.85 -24.03 -18.43
N ASP A 249 6.60 -23.39 -19.31
CA ASP A 249 6.32 -23.34 -20.74
C ASP A 249 6.91 -24.55 -21.44
N LEU A 250 6.13 -25.13 -22.34
CA LEU A 250 6.43 -26.35 -23.08
C LEU A 250 6.47 -26.04 -24.57
N GLU A 251 7.26 -26.81 -25.31
CA GLU A 251 7.32 -26.71 -26.77
C GLU A 251 6.01 -27.18 -27.44
N SER A 252 5.32 -28.14 -26.83
CA SER A 252 4.07 -28.69 -27.33
C SER A 252 3.09 -28.98 -26.19
N PRO A 253 1.76 -29.04 -26.48
CA PRO A 253 0.78 -29.35 -25.46
C PRO A 253 1.02 -30.74 -24.83
N PRO A 254 0.97 -30.85 -23.49
CA PRO A 254 1.15 -32.13 -22.82
C PRO A 254 -0.09 -33.02 -23.01
N SER A 255 0.12 -34.33 -23.09
CA SER A 255 -1.00 -35.28 -23.13
C SER A 255 -1.75 -35.34 -21.80
N GLU A 256 -3.00 -35.81 -21.82
CA GLU A 256 -3.77 -36.04 -20.59
C GLU A 256 -3.06 -37.01 -19.62
N GLU A 257 -2.31 -37.98 -20.15
CA GLU A 257 -1.52 -38.92 -19.37
C GLU A 257 -0.38 -38.25 -18.60
N VAL A 258 0.33 -37.31 -19.24
CA VAL A 258 1.37 -36.49 -18.60
C VAL A 258 0.77 -35.68 -17.46
N VAL A 259 -0.34 -35.00 -17.72
CA VAL A 259 -1.02 -34.17 -16.71
C VAL A 259 -1.48 -35.04 -15.54
N ALA A 260 -2.07 -36.21 -15.82
CA ALA A 260 -2.50 -37.15 -14.78
C ALA A 260 -1.33 -37.73 -13.97
N ALA A 261 -0.18 -37.97 -14.60
CA ALA A 261 1.04 -38.39 -13.91
C ALA A 261 1.55 -37.32 -12.95
N ILE A 262 1.57 -36.05 -13.38
CA ILE A 262 1.97 -34.92 -12.52
C ILE A 262 1.00 -34.77 -11.34
N ILE A 263 -0.31 -34.87 -11.57
CA ILE A 263 -1.33 -34.77 -10.50
C ILE A 263 -1.13 -35.85 -9.43
N LYS A 264 -0.66 -37.04 -9.80
CA LYS A 264 -0.40 -38.16 -8.86
C LYS A 264 0.87 -37.97 -8.03
N ILE A 265 1.75 -37.02 -8.36
CA ILE A 265 2.94 -36.73 -7.57
C ILE A 265 2.51 -36.29 -6.17
N LYS A 266 3.04 -36.96 -5.15
CA LYS A 266 2.75 -36.64 -3.74
C LYS A 266 3.07 -35.16 -3.48
N ASN A 267 2.12 -34.46 -2.84
CA ASN A 267 2.17 -33.04 -2.50
C ASN A 267 1.90 -32.04 -3.64
N VAL A 268 1.61 -32.51 -4.87
CA VAL A 268 0.95 -31.66 -5.86
C VAL A 268 -0.48 -31.37 -5.38
N ILE A 269 -0.88 -30.11 -5.50
CA ILE A 269 -2.19 -29.61 -5.04
C ILE A 269 -3.10 -29.39 -6.26
N LYS A 270 -2.60 -28.72 -7.29
CA LYS A 270 -3.34 -28.46 -8.53
C LYS A 270 -2.39 -28.37 -9.73
N VAL A 271 -2.85 -28.88 -10.86
CA VAL A 271 -2.22 -28.71 -12.19
C VAL A 271 -3.26 -28.10 -13.11
N THR A 272 -2.87 -27.08 -13.88
CA THR A 272 -3.71 -26.48 -14.93
C THR A 272 -2.88 -26.37 -16.21
N VAL A 273 -3.48 -26.71 -17.35
CA VAL A 273 -2.89 -26.48 -18.67
C VAL A 273 -3.53 -25.22 -19.26
N ILE A 274 -2.70 -24.28 -19.72
CA ILE A 274 -3.11 -22.98 -20.25
C ILE A 274 -2.52 -22.79 -21.64
#